data_AF-A0A9N9WJQ2-F1
#
_entry.id   AF-A0A9N9WJQ2-F1
#
_cell.length_a   1.000
_cell.length_b   1.000
_cell.length_c   1.000
_cell.angle_alpha   90.00
_cell.angle_beta   90.00
_cell.angle_gamma   90.00
#
_symmetry.space_group_name_H-M   'P 1'
#
loop_
_entity.id
_entity.type
_entity.pdbx_description
1 polymer ?
#
loop_
_entity_poly.entity_id
_entity_poly.type
_entity_poly.pdbx_seq_one_letter_code
_entity_poly.pdbx_strand_id
1 'polypeptide(L)'
;MPYYCTVPRCTSMAGKAKNVSFHQFPRDEELAKLWNKILKRGKPYTKYSKVCSLHFKPEDYTITSVGKNKGQWRTLRKDAIPSQNLPSDSPVPYQSHRNTGSWHSDNTPPSIIDPQVHQQMAQAIYLQTMLAIQASGSVEGINSSIGKMLCICF
;
A
#
# COMPACT_ATOMS: atom_id res chain seq x y z
N MET A 1 9.70 -25.72 -7.20
CA MET A 1 10.08 -25.54 -5.78
C MET A 1 9.93 -24.05 -5.42
N PRO A 2 8.97 -23.66 -4.58
CA PRO A 2 8.88 -22.27 -4.10
C PRO A 2 10.10 -21.95 -3.24
N TYR A 3 10.60 -20.72 -3.34
CA TYR A 3 11.71 -20.23 -2.52
C TYR A 3 11.24 -19.10 -1.60
N TYR A 4 11.88 -19.00 -0.43
CA TYR A 4 11.58 -18.03 0.61
C TYR A 4 12.60 -16.87 0.58
N CYS A 5 12.17 -15.71 1.10
CA CYS A 5 13.10 -14.64 1.40
C CYS A 5 14.10 -15.11 2.48
N THR A 6 15.37 -14.83 2.28
CA THR A 6 16.44 -15.20 3.23
C THR A 6 16.58 -14.26 4.42
N VAL A 7 15.87 -13.13 4.40
CA VAL A 7 15.90 -12.15 5.49
C VAL A 7 15.22 -12.75 6.72
N PRO A 8 15.89 -12.77 7.89
CA PRO A 8 15.27 -13.22 9.13
C PRO A 8 13.93 -12.50 9.37
N ARG A 9 12.94 -13.23 9.89
CA ARG A 9 11.58 -12.72 10.16
C ARG A 9 10.75 -12.34 8.92
N CYS A 10 11.28 -12.45 7.70
CA CYS A 10 10.49 -12.25 6.49
C CYS A 10 9.78 -13.55 6.07
N THR A 11 8.45 -13.51 5.95
CA THR A 11 7.61 -14.67 5.57
C THR A 11 7.26 -14.70 4.06
N SER A 12 7.90 -13.83 3.26
CA SER A 12 7.65 -13.74 1.83
C SER A 12 8.08 -15.02 1.10
N MET A 13 7.15 -15.60 0.34
CA MET A 13 7.35 -16.82 -0.45
C MET A 13 6.98 -16.59 -1.92
N ALA A 14 7.85 -17.06 -2.83
CA ALA A 14 7.63 -16.97 -4.26
C ALA A 14 6.36 -17.71 -4.68
N GLY A 15 5.54 -17.07 -5.52
CA GLY A 15 4.25 -17.60 -5.99
C GLY A 15 3.06 -17.34 -5.06
N LYS A 16 3.27 -17.13 -3.75
CA LYS A 16 2.19 -16.78 -2.80
C LYS A 16 2.10 -15.27 -2.56
N ALA A 17 3.23 -14.58 -2.53
CA ALA A 17 3.26 -13.13 -2.36
C ALA A 17 2.92 -12.42 -3.68
N LYS A 18 1.76 -11.75 -3.74
CA LYS A 18 1.36 -10.94 -4.90
C LYS A 18 2.28 -9.72 -5.04
N ASN A 19 2.70 -9.40 -6.27
CA ASN A 19 3.52 -8.22 -6.59
C ASN A 19 4.90 -8.14 -5.93
N VAL A 20 5.41 -9.27 -5.41
CA VAL A 20 6.73 -9.34 -4.79
C VAL A 20 7.71 -10.04 -5.72
N SER A 21 8.74 -9.32 -6.15
CA SER A 21 9.86 -9.89 -6.91
C SER A 21 10.96 -10.38 -5.97
N PHE A 22 11.74 -11.34 -6.42
CA PHE A 22 12.85 -11.91 -5.66
C PHE A 22 14.16 -11.71 -6.40
N HIS A 23 15.14 -11.15 -5.70
CA HIS A 23 16.43 -10.77 -6.24
C HIS A 23 17.53 -11.68 -5.69
N GLN A 24 18.50 -11.98 -6.54
CA GLN A 24 19.71 -12.69 -6.14
C GLN A 24 20.69 -11.73 -5.49
N PHE A 25 21.61 -12.29 -4.71
CA PHE A 25 22.77 -11.54 -4.28
C PHE A 25 23.56 -11.03 -5.50
N PRO A 26 24.11 -9.82 -5.43
CA PRO A 26 24.90 -9.25 -6.51
C PRO A 26 26.15 -10.10 -6.76
N ARG A 27 26.70 -10.01 -7.98
CA ARG A 27 27.93 -10.72 -8.35
C ARG A 27 29.17 -10.14 -7.65
N ASP A 28 29.11 -8.86 -7.32
CA ASP A 28 30.12 -8.17 -6.52
C ASP A 28 30.14 -8.74 -5.10
N GLU A 29 31.28 -9.29 -4.70
CA GLU A 29 31.46 -9.92 -3.40
C GLU A 29 31.39 -8.91 -2.25
N GLU A 30 31.87 -7.68 -2.44
CA GLU A 30 31.85 -6.67 -1.39
C GLU A 30 30.42 -6.25 -1.09
N LEU A 31 29.64 -5.99 -2.15
CA LEU A 31 28.23 -5.67 -2.03
C LEU A 31 27.41 -6.86 -1.48
N ALA A 32 27.73 -8.08 -1.89
CA ALA A 32 27.06 -9.28 -1.36
C ALA A 32 27.37 -9.50 0.13
N LYS A 33 28.61 -9.26 0.57
CA LYS A 33 29.00 -9.26 2.00
C LYS A 33 28.26 -8.16 2.75
N LEU A 34 28.14 -6.97 2.17
CA LEU A 34 27.41 -5.85 2.76
C LEU A 34 25.92 -6.19 2.94
N TRP A 35 25.27 -6.75 1.93
CA TRP A 35 23.89 -7.25 2.04
C TRP A 35 23.77 -8.26 3.18
N ASN A 36 24.71 -9.20 3.30
CA ASN A 36 24.66 -10.20 4.35
C ASN A 36 24.80 -9.61 5.77
N LYS A 37 25.66 -8.58 5.91
CA LYS A 37 25.85 -7.82 7.15
C LYS A 37 24.58 -7.05 7.54
N ILE A 38 23.99 -6.33 6.59
CA ILE A 38 22.79 -5.51 6.81
C ILE A 38 21.57 -6.37 7.14
N LEU A 39 21.41 -7.49 6.45
CA LEU A 39 20.31 -8.43 6.67
C LEU A 39 20.51 -9.34 7.89
N LYS A 40 21.64 -9.20 8.61
CA LYS A 40 21.97 -9.95 9.85
C LYS A 40 21.68 -11.45 9.76
N ARG A 41 21.98 -12.07 8.62
CA ARG A 41 21.64 -13.48 8.36
C ARG A 41 22.43 -14.47 9.20
N GLY A 42 23.56 -14.06 9.78
CA GLY A 42 24.46 -14.91 10.58
C GLY A 42 25.05 -16.13 9.84
N LYS A 43 24.71 -16.31 8.55
CA LYS A 43 25.10 -17.43 7.69
C LYS A 43 25.65 -16.88 6.37
N PRO A 44 26.56 -17.59 5.69
CA PRO A 44 27.05 -17.17 4.38
C PRO A 44 25.93 -17.15 3.32
N TYR A 45 26.02 -16.24 2.36
CA TYR A 45 25.10 -16.21 1.23
C TYR A 45 25.43 -17.33 0.24
N THR A 46 24.40 -17.86 -0.41
CA THR A 46 24.51 -18.94 -1.41
C THR A 46 23.79 -18.52 -2.68
N LYS A 47 24.02 -19.22 -3.81
CA LYS A 47 23.32 -18.96 -5.08
C LYS A 47 21.79 -19.09 -5.00
N TYR A 48 21.30 -19.85 -4.01
CA TYR A 48 19.87 -20.01 -3.74
C TYR A 48 19.31 -18.96 -2.80
N SER A 49 20.16 -18.12 -2.22
CA SER A 49 19.73 -17.05 -1.33
C SER A 49 19.08 -15.94 -2.14
N LYS A 50 17.81 -15.65 -1.83
CA LYS A 50 17.03 -14.58 -2.47
C LYS A 50 16.54 -13.59 -1.44
N VAL A 51 16.41 -12.34 -1.85
CA VAL A 51 15.82 -11.25 -1.04
C VAL A 51 14.62 -10.72 -1.80
N CYS A 52 13.49 -10.53 -1.11
CA CYS A 52 12.27 -10.02 -1.76
C CYS A 52 12.31 -8.49 -1.93
N SER A 53 11.51 -7.98 -2.84
CA SER A 53 11.44 -6.54 -3.18
C SER A 53 11.03 -5.63 -2.02
N LEU A 54 10.42 -6.18 -0.97
CA LEU A 54 10.03 -5.45 0.23
C LEU A 54 11.22 -4.89 1.03
N HIS A 55 12.44 -5.34 0.73
CA HIS A 55 13.65 -4.88 1.39
C HIS A 55 14.39 -3.78 0.62
N PHE A 56 13.93 -3.43 -0.57
CA PHE A 56 14.50 -2.38 -1.43
C PHE A 56 13.52 -1.23 -1.58
N LYS A 57 14.04 -0.03 -1.85
CA LYS A 57 13.18 1.10 -2.20
C LYS A 57 12.72 0.97 -3.64
N PRO A 58 11.56 1.50 -4.00
CA PRO A 58 11.13 1.58 -5.40
C PRO A 58 12.12 2.38 -6.26
N GLU A 59 12.83 3.35 -5.68
CA GLU A 59 13.88 4.15 -6.32
C GLU A 59 15.13 3.34 -6.72
N ASP A 60 15.36 2.20 -6.06
CA ASP A 60 16.46 1.29 -6.38
C ASP A 60 16.18 0.46 -7.64
N TYR A 61 14.96 0.56 -8.20
CA TYR A 61 14.56 -0.14 -9.41
C TYR A 61 14.68 0.76 -10.63
N THR A 62 15.42 0.27 -11.63
CA THR A 62 15.43 0.85 -12.96
C THR A 62 14.41 0.14 -13.84
N ILE A 63 13.65 0.94 -14.56
CA ILE A 63 12.74 0.48 -15.59
C ILE A 63 13.53 0.38 -16.89
N THR A 64 13.71 -0.83 -17.40
CA THR A 64 14.31 -1.03 -18.72
C THR A 64 13.19 -1.22 -19.73
N SER A 65 12.93 -0.20 -20.56
CA SER A 65 12.04 -0.29 -21.72
C SER A 65 12.81 -0.80 -22.93
N VAL A 66 12.49 -2.00 -23.43
CA VAL A 66 13.15 -2.57 -24.61
C VAL A 66 12.37 -2.15 -25.87
N GLY A 67 12.44 -0.87 -26.23
CA GLY A 67 11.81 -0.33 -27.44
C GLY A 67 10.28 -0.23 -27.37
N LYS A 68 9.68 0.42 -28.39
CA LYS A 68 8.26 0.84 -28.43
C LYS A 68 7.24 -0.32 -28.38
N ASN A 69 7.69 -1.57 -28.53
CA ASN A 69 6.82 -2.76 -28.67
C ASN A 69 7.22 -3.96 -27.79
N LYS A 70 8.16 -3.84 -26.84
CA LYS A 70 8.45 -4.93 -25.89
C LYS A 70 8.13 -4.53 -24.47
N GLY A 71 7.71 -5.53 -23.68
CA GLY A 71 7.32 -5.37 -22.29
C GLY A 71 8.38 -4.67 -21.44
N GLN A 72 7.89 -3.93 -20.45
CA GLN A 72 8.68 -3.19 -19.48
C GLN A 72 9.08 -4.10 -18.32
N TRP A 73 10.38 -4.21 -18.04
CA TRP A 73 10.88 -5.02 -16.92
C TRP A 73 11.50 -4.14 -15.85
N ARG A 74 11.15 -4.40 -14.59
CA ARG A 74 11.77 -3.74 -13.43
C ARG A 74 13.00 -4.55 -13.00
N THR A 75 14.16 -3.92 -13.06
CA THR A 75 15.43 -4.53 -12.66
C THR A 75 15.99 -3.75 -11.47
N LEU A 76 16.44 -4.46 -10.44
CA LEU A 76 17.12 -3.83 -9.32
C LEU A 76 18.49 -3.33 -9.78
N ARG A 77 18.86 -2.11 -9.39
CA ARG A 77 20.18 -1.55 -9.72
C ARG A 77 21.30 -2.41 -9.15
N LYS A 78 22.47 -2.32 -9.79
CA LYS A 78 23.67 -3.09 -9.40
C LYS A 78 24.28 -2.62 -8.08
N ASP A 79 24.06 -1.36 -7.72
CA ASP A 79 24.53 -0.69 -6.50
C ASP A 79 23.46 -0.63 -5.40
N ALA A 80 22.29 -1.23 -5.63
CA ALA A 80 21.20 -1.21 -4.67
C ALA A 80 21.57 -1.97 -3.38
N ILE A 81 21.22 -1.38 -2.25
CA ILE A 81 21.44 -1.97 -0.91
C ILE A 81 20.07 -2.11 -0.23
N PRO A 82 19.78 -3.27 0.39
CA PRO A 82 18.54 -3.42 1.13
C PRO A 82 18.51 -2.43 2.29
N SER A 83 17.51 -1.57 2.31
CA SER A 83 17.36 -0.52 3.33
C SER A 83 16.00 -0.59 4.04
N GLN A 84 15.07 -1.39 3.53
CA GLN A 84 13.70 -1.48 4.04
C GLN A 84 13.50 -2.78 4.82
N ASN A 85 12.66 -2.73 5.86
CA ASN A 85 12.25 -3.91 6.65
C ASN A 85 13.44 -4.76 7.12
N LEU A 86 14.48 -4.10 7.63
CA LEU A 86 15.66 -4.78 8.15
C LEU A 86 15.34 -5.42 9.50
N PRO A 87 15.96 -6.57 9.82
CA PRO A 87 15.81 -7.18 11.14
C PRO A 87 16.34 -6.24 12.23
N SER A 88 15.45 -5.77 13.10
CA SER A 88 15.79 -5.01 14.30
C SER A 88 16.33 -5.94 15.38
N ASP A 89 17.31 -5.47 16.17
CA ASP A 89 17.83 -6.20 17.34
C ASP A 89 16.94 -6.04 18.57
N SER A 90 15.90 -5.21 18.49
CA SER A 90 14.97 -5.06 19.60
C SER A 90 14.26 -6.41 19.82
N PRO A 91 14.25 -6.93 21.05
CA PRO A 91 13.44 -8.08 21.42
C PRO A 91 11.97 -7.64 21.46
N VAL A 92 11.43 -7.19 20.34
CA VAL A 92 9.99 -7.04 20.20
C VAL A 92 9.46 -8.47 20.18
N PRO A 93 8.56 -8.83 21.11
CA PRO A 93 7.90 -10.13 21.08
C PRO A 93 7.44 -10.40 19.66
N TYR A 94 7.77 -11.59 19.17
CA TYR A 94 7.35 -12.08 17.87
C TYR A 94 5.83 -11.89 17.74
N GLN A 95 5.38 -10.78 17.13
CA GLN A 95 4.02 -10.65 16.65
C GLN A 95 3.92 -11.52 15.41
N SER A 96 3.74 -12.82 15.69
CA SER A 96 3.15 -13.75 14.77
C SER A 96 1.84 -13.13 14.29
N HIS A 97 1.85 -12.44 13.15
CA HIS A 97 0.66 -12.37 12.30
C HIS A 97 0.40 -13.77 11.71
N ARG A 98 0.26 -14.77 12.59
CA ARG A 98 -0.70 -15.84 12.36
C ARG A 98 -2.02 -15.09 12.42
N ASN A 99 -2.74 -15.18 11.31
CA ASN A 99 -4.15 -14.89 11.23
C ASN A 99 -4.89 -15.79 12.23
N THR A 100 -4.84 -15.43 13.50
CA THR A 100 -5.64 -15.96 14.61
C THR A 100 -6.26 -14.74 15.23
N GLY A 101 -7.56 -14.55 14.98
CA GLY A 101 -8.32 -13.35 15.34
C GLY A 101 -8.17 -12.97 16.80
N SER A 102 -7.28 -12.01 17.05
CA SER A 102 -7.11 -11.35 18.33
C SER A 102 -7.05 -9.86 18.02
N TRP A 103 -8.21 -9.22 18.10
CA TRP A 103 -8.37 -7.78 18.01
C TRP A 103 -7.78 -7.18 19.28
N HIS A 104 -6.52 -6.73 19.22
CA HIS A 104 -6.01 -5.78 20.20
C HIS A 104 -5.66 -4.48 19.50
N SER A 105 -6.40 -3.45 19.90
CA SER A 105 -6.24 -2.04 19.57
C SER A 105 -4.83 -1.58 19.85
N ASP A 106 -4.11 -1.16 18.82
CA ASP A 106 -3.18 -0.02 18.87
C ASP A 106 -2.85 0.35 17.43
N ASN A 107 -3.86 0.90 16.76
CA ASN A 107 -3.73 1.68 15.54
C ASN A 107 -4.96 2.58 15.49
N THR A 108 -4.88 3.73 16.13
CA THR A 108 -5.85 4.82 15.94
C THR A 108 -5.75 5.27 14.48
N PRO A 109 -6.75 5.02 13.64
CA PRO A 109 -6.77 5.56 12.28
C PRO A 109 -7.07 7.06 12.35
N PRO A 110 -6.54 7.89 11.44
CA PRO A 110 -6.99 9.27 11.35
C PRO A 110 -8.45 9.29 10.89
N SER A 111 -9.27 10.05 11.62
CA SER A 111 -10.65 10.47 11.31
C SER A 111 -11.65 9.36 10.96
N ILE A 112 -12.18 8.70 11.98
CA ILE A 112 -13.62 8.39 12.00
C ILE A 112 -14.28 9.69 12.46
N ILE A 113 -15.01 10.36 11.57
CA ILE A 113 -15.86 11.48 11.99
C ILE A 113 -16.88 10.88 12.96
N ASP A 114 -16.81 11.32 14.22
CA ASP A 114 -17.73 10.92 15.27
C ASP A 114 -19.18 11.04 14.74
N PRO A 115 -20.02 9.99 14.82
CA PRO A 115 -21.39 10.04 14.33
C PRO A 115 -22.20 11.21 14.93
N GLN A 116 -21.83 11.66 16.12
CA GLN A 116 -22.41 12.84 16.76
C GLN A 116 -21.99 14.14 16.06
N VAL A 117 -20.72 14.25 15.62
CA VAL A 117 -20.23 15.38 14.81
C VAL A 117 -20.84 15.36 13.41
N HIS A 118 -21.00 14.18 12.80
CA HIS A 118 -21.70 14.02 11.52
C HIS A 118 -23.17 14.46 11.61
N GLN A 119 -23.86 14.10 12.70
CA GLN A 119 -25.23 14.53 12.92
C GLN A 119 -25.33 16.04 13.17
N GLN A 120 -24.40 16.61 13.94
CA GLN A 120 -24.34 18.06 14.20
C GLN A 120 -24.10 18.87 12.93
N MET A 121 -23.18 18.44 12.06
CA MET A 121 -22.95 19.14 10.79
C MET A 121 -24.17 19.03 9.85
N ALA A 122 -24.88 17.89 9.82
CA ALA A 122 -26.09 17.73 9.02
C ALA A 122 -27.23 18.63 9.52
N GLN A 123 -27.43 18.72 10.83
CA GLN A 123 -28.39 19.64 11.45
C GLN A 123 -28.03 21.10 11.18
N ALA A 124 -26.75 21.46 11.26
CA ALA A 124 -26.28 22.82 10.97
C ALA A 124 -26.52 23.19 9.50
N ILE A 125 -26.21 22.29 8.55
CA ILE A 125 -26.47 22.51 7.12
C ILE A 125 -27.97 22.70 6.88
N TYR A 126 -28.82 21.88 7.49
CA TYR A 126 -30.27 21.99 7.37
C TYR A 126 -30.76 23.35 7.88
N LEU A 127 -30.36 23.77 9.08
CA LEU A 127 -30.77 25.07 9.63
C LEU A 127 -30.29 26.24 8.74
N GLN A 128 -29.08 26.15 8.18
CA GLN A 128 -28.56 27.16 7.26
C GLN A 128 -29.42 27.29 5.99
N THR A 129 -29.88 26.16 5.43
CA THR A 129 -30.76 26.19 4.26
C THR A 129 -32.16 26.70 4.59
N MET A 130 -32.74 26.31 5.74
CA MET A 130 -34.02 26.88 6.20
C MET A 130 -33.96 28.41 6.30
N LEU A 131 -32.89 28.93 6.92
CA LEU A 131 -32.69 30.37 7.10
C LEU A 131 -32.50 31.09 5.77
N ALA A 132 -31.74 30.51 4.85
CA ALA A 132 -31.56 31.07 3.51
C ALA A 132 -32.88 31.14 2.73
N ILE A 133 -33.75 30.14 2.85
CA ILE A 133 -35.07 30.11 2.20
C ILE A 133 -36.00 31.19 2.77
N GLN A 134 -35.95 31.42 4.08
CA GLN A 134 -36.72 32.49 4.72
C GLN A 134 -36.18 33.89 4.40
N ALA A 135 -34.86 34.01 4.21
CA ALA A 135 -34.21 35.25 3.76
C ALA A 135 -34.44 35.53 2.26
N SER A 136 -34.68 34.50 1.44
CA SER A 136 -34.91 34.60 0.00
C SER A 136 -36.39 34.76 -0.37
N GLY A 137 -37.19 35.46 0.43
CA GLY A 137 -38.62 35.66 0.19
C GLY A 137 -38.94 36.21 -1.21
N SER A 138 -39.19 35.31 -2.17
CA SER A 138 -39.87 35.57 -3.44
C SER A 138 -40.22 34.24 -4.12
N VAL A 139 -41.46 33.82 -3.88
CA VAL A 139 -42.30 33.05 -4.80
C VAL A 139 -42.31 33.72 -6.19
N GLU A 140 -42.31 32.91 -7.25
CA GLU A 140 -43.06 33.05 -8.53
C GLU A 140 -42.29 32.44 -9.73
N GLY A 141 -42.90 31.43 -10.36
CA GLY A 141 -42.90 31.26 -11.82
C GLY A 141 -41.67 30.72 -12.55
N ILE A 142 -41.56 29.38 -12.67
CA ILE A 142 -41.19 28.72 -13.94
C ILE A 142 -41.63 27.24 -13.93
N ASN A 143 -42.94 27.02 -14.09
CA ASN A 143 -43.43 25.83 -14.77
C ASN A 143 -43.08 25.98 -16.25
N SER A 144 -42.17 25.17 -16.79
CA SER A 144 -42.27 24.58 -18.15
C SER A 144 -40.95 23.88 -18.51
N SER A 145 -41.06 22.63 -18.98
CA SER A 145 -40.09 21.98 -19.87
C SER A 145 -39.04 20.97 -19.35
N ILE A 146 -39.35 20.15 -18.33
CA ILE A 146 -38.69 18.82 -18.20
C ILE A 146 -39.73 17.68 -18.04
N GLY A 147 -40.94 17.91 -18.56
CA GLY A 147 -42.04 16.93 -18.57
C GLY A 147 -42.29 16.26 -19.92
N LYS A 148 -41.28 16.10 -20.78
CA LYS A 148 -41.42 15.44 -22.10
C LYS A 148 -40.19 14.64 -22.50
N MET A 149 -39.75 13.70 -21.66
CA MET A 149 -38.86 12.64 -22.16
C MET A 149 -38.81 11.41 -21.23
N LEU A 150 -39.96 10.91 -20.78
CA LEU A 150 -40.06 9.52 -20.32
C LEU A 150 -41.52 9.03 -20.34
N CYS A 151 -42.15 9.14 -21.50
CA CYS A 151 -43.31 8.32 -21.88
C CYS A 151 -43.02 7.84 -23.30
N ILE A 152 -42.52 6.61 -23.42
CA ILE A 152 -42.75 5.60 -24.48
C ILE A 152 -41.79 4.46 -24.12
N CYS A 153 -42.34 3.44 -23.48
CA CYS A 153 -42.22 2.04 -23.87
C CYS A 153 -43.11 1.26 -22.89
N PHE A 154 -44.22 0.78 -23.46
CA PHE A 154 -45.02 -0.32 -22.92
C PHE A 154 -44.12 -1.54 -22.63
#